data_AF-A0A523MMZ3-F1
#
_entry.id   AF-A0A523MMZ3-F1
#
_cell.length_a   1.000
_cell.length_b   1.000
_cell.length_c   1.000
_cell.angle_alpha   90.00
_cell.angle_beta   90.00
_cell.angle_gamma   90.00
#
_symmetry.space_group_name_H-M   'P 1'
#
loop_
_entity.id
_entity.type
_entity.pdbx_description
1 polymer ?
#
loop_
_entity_poly.entity_id
_entity_poly.type
_entity_poly.pdbx_seq_one_letter_code
_entity_poly.pdbx_strand_id
1 'polypeptide(L)' 'MSNIRWSVVVPEDTDRALRSYLARTGGRKGDLSRFVGNAVVARLFELTVEDVKERNRAQSQDEIIAAIEAALAG' A
#
# COMPACT_ATOMS: atom_id res chain seq x y z
N MET A 1 -14.08 -13.63 -2.48
CA MET A 1 -12.80 -13.63 -1.74
C MET A 1 -13.10 -13.70 -0.26
N SER A 2 -12.44 -14.59 0.49
CA SER A 2 -12.60 -14.70 1.95
C SER A 2 -11.72 -13.66 2.66
N ASN A 3 -12.23 -13.11 3.76
CA ASN A 3 -11.45 -12.18 4.60
C ASN A 3 -10.58 -12.98 5.58
N ILE A 4 -9.31 -12.58 5.72
CA ILE A 4 -8.39 -13.13 6.73
C ILE A 4 -8.39 -12.17 7.94
N ARG A 5 -8.55 -12.72 9.16
CA ARG A 5 -8.52 -11.94 10.40
C ARG A 5 -7.07 -11.77 10.87
N TRP A 6 -6.62 -10.52 11.03
CA TRP A 6 -5.35 -10.19 11.65
C TRP A 6 -5.56 -9.65 13.07
N SER A 7 -4.62 -9.96 13.96
CA SER A 7 -4.50 -9.33 15.27
C SER A 7 -3.14 -8.64 15.33
N VAL A 8 -3.13 -7.36 15.70
CA VAL A 8 -1.91 -6.53 15.74
C VAL A 8 -1.89 -5.72 17.02
N VAL A 9 -0.70 -5.53 17.58
CA VAL A 9 -0.48 -4.65 18.73
C VAL A 9 -0.04 -3.30 18.20
N VAL A 10 -0.71 -2.23 18.65
CA VAL A 10 -0.42 -0.85 18.25
C VAL A 10 -0.25 0.03 19.48
N PRO A 11 0.53 1.12 19.41
CA PRO A 11 0.56 2.13 20.46
C PRO A 11 -0.83 2.71 20.73
N GLU A 12 -1.14 3.01 21.99
CA GLU A 12 -2.42 3.58 22.41
C GLU A 12 -2.74 4.88 21.66
N ASP A 13 -1.75 5.75 21.51
CA ASP A 13 -1.92 7.02 20.79
C ASP A 13 -2.31 6.83 19.33
N THR A 14 -1.78 5.80 18.67
CA THR A 14 -2.14 5.46 17.28
C THR A 14 -3.58 5.00 17.18
N ASP A 15 -4.04 4.12 18.08
CA ASP A 15 -5.45 3.69 18.13
C ASP A 15 -6.38 4.89 18.37
N ARG A 16 -6.05 5.74 19.36
CA ARG A 16 -6.83 6.93 19.68
C ARG A 16 -6.92 7.89 18.51
N ALA A 17 -5.79 8.18 17.84
CA ALA A 17 -5.75 9.08 16.70
C ALA A 17 -6.57 8.54 15.53
N LEU A 18 -6.43 7.25 15.21
CA LEU A 18 -7.16 6.61 14.12
C LEU A 18 -8.67 6.57 14.38
N ARG A 19 -9.09 6.18 15.58
CA ARG A 19 -10.52 6.18 15.94
C ARG A 19 -11.11 7.57 15.91
N SER A 20 -10.38 8.57 16.41
CA SER A 20 -10.79 9.96 16.37
C SER A 20 -10.95 10.47 14.93
N TYR A 21 -10.02 10.09 14.04
CA TYR A 21 -10.13 10.38 12.61
C TYR A 21 -11.39 9.76 11.99
N LEU A 22 -11.59 8.45 12.19
CA LEU A 22 -12.75 7.73 11.66
C LEU A 22 -14.07 8.28 12.18
N ALA A 23 -14.15 8.65 13.47
CA ALA A 23 -15.35 9.24 14.05
C ALA A 23 -15.71 10.57 13.36
N ARG A 24 -14.73 11.45 13.10
CA ARG A 24 -14.96 12.72 12.40
C ARG A 24 -15.43 12.54 10.96
N THR A 25 -15.02 11.46 10.30
CA THR A 25 -15.41 11.17 8.90
C THR A 25 -16.70 10.36 8.77
N GLY A 26 -17.43 10.10 9.86
CA GLY A 26 -18.67 9.30 9.84
C GLY A 26 -18.43 7.79 9.78
N GLY A 27 -17.34 7.32 10.39
CA GLY A 27 -16.88 5.94 10.33
C GLY A 27 -17.90 4.93 10.85
N ARG A 28 -17.99 3.78 10.18
CA ARG A 28 -18.88 2.66 10.46
C ARG A 28 -18.11 1.41 10.87
N LYS A 29 -18.83 0.39 11.36
CA LYS A 29 -18.26 -0.92 11.66
C LYS A 29 -17.49 -1.45 10.45
N GLY A 30 -16.24 -1.86 10.66
CA GLY A 30 -15.36 -2.38 9.62
C GLY A 30 -14.44 -1.33 8.98
N ASP A 31 -14.66 -0.03 9.22
CA ASP A 31 -13.81 1.02 8.64
C ASP A 31 -12.40 1.00 9.23
N LEU A 32 -12.24 0.55 10.49
CA LEU A 32 -10.92 0.32 11.08
C LEU A 32 -10.12 -0.72 10.28
N SER A 33 -10.73 -1.89 10.02
CA SER A 33 -10.10 -2.96 9.25
C SER A 33 -9.83 -2.53 7.81
N ARG A 34 -10.75 -1.77 7.18
CA ARG A 34 -10.55 -1.24 5.83
C ARG A 34 -9.40 -0.22 5.80
N PHE A 35 -9.35 0.69 6.78
CA PHE A 35 -8.29 1.69 6.88
C PHE A 35 -6.92 1.01 6.98
N VAL A 36 -6.77 0.06 7.90
CA VAL A 36 -5.52 -0.69 8.08
C VAL A 36 -5.16 -1.47 6.82
N GLY A 37 -6.12 -2.15 6.20
CA GLY A 37 -5.89 -2.89 4.95
C GLY A 37 -5.39 -1.98 3.82
N ASN A 38 -6.03 -0.83 3.62
CA ASN A 38 -5.62 0.14 2.61
C ASN A 38 -4.23 0.72 2.91
N ALA A 39 -3.93 1.03 4.17
CA ALA A 39 -2.63 1.54 4.57
C ALA A 39 -1.50 0.52 4.30
N VAL A 40 -1.75 -0.77 4.56
CA VAL A 40 -0.78 -1.84 4.26
C VAL A 40 -0.56 -1.98 2.76
N VAL A 41 -1.63 -1.97 1.95
CA VAL A 41 -1.52 -2.03 0.48
C VAL A 41 -0.74 -0.84 -0.07
N ALA A 42 -1.04 0.37 0.39
CA ALA A 42 -0.32 1.58 -0.02
C ALA A 42 1.18 1.47 0.33
N ARG A 43 1.51 1.02 1.55
CA ARG A 43 2.91 0.87 1.97
C ARG A 43 3.65 -0.19 1.17
N LEU A 44 3.01 -1.32 0.88
CA LEU A 44 3.59 -2.37 0.04
C LEU A 44 3.84 -1.87 -1.39
N PHE A 45 2.93 -1.08 -1.94
CA PHE A 45 3.12 -0.46 -3.25
C PHE A 45 4.34 0.47 -3.27
N GLU A 46 4.46 1.37 -2.30
CA GLU A 46 5.63 2.26 -2.17
C GLU A 46 6.95 1.49 -2.10
N LEU A 47 7.01 0.47 -1.22
CA LEU A 47 8.19 -0.39 -1.07
C LEU A 47 8.53 -1.13 -2.36
N THR A 48 7.52 -1.58 -3.10
CA THR A 48 7.71 -2.28 -4.38
C THR A 48 8.26 -1.32 -5.44
N VAL A 49 7.73 -0.10 -5.52
CA VAL A 49 8.22 0.92 -6.43
C VAL A 49 9.67 1.30 -6.11
N GLU A 50 10.00 1.43 -4.83
CA GLU A 50 11.37 1.71 -4.38
C GLU A 50 12.33 0.58 -4.78
N ASP A 51 11.98 -0.68 -4.48
CA ASP A 51 12.80 -1.86 -4.86
C ASP A 51 12.99 -1.94 -6.38
N VAL A 52 11.92 -1.76 -7.16
CA VAL A 52 12.00 -1.80 -8.63
C VAL A 52 12.88 -0.68 -9.18
N LYS A 53 12.76 0.54 -8.65
CA LYS A 53 13.62 1.66 -9.07
C LYS A 53 15.09 1.41 -8.71
N GLU A 54 15.34 0.85 -7.53
CA GLU A 54 16.69 0.53 -7.08
C GLU A 54 17.36 -0.50 -8.00
N ARG A 55 16.63 -1.58 -8.32
CA ARG A 55 17.12 -2.64 -9.22
C ARG A 55 17.44 -2.12 -10.62
N ASN A 56 16.66 -1.15 -11.10
CA ASN A 56 16.82 -0.58 -12.44
C ASN A 56 17.71 0.67 -12.47
N ARG A 57 18.37 1.03 -11.37
CA ARG A 57 19.19 2.26 -11.27
C ARG A 57 20.29 2.34 -12.34
N ALA A 58 20.82 1.20 -12.78
CA ALA A 58 21.86 1.13 -13.80
C ALA A 58 21.34 1.21 -15.25
N GLN A 59 20.02 1.11 -15.45
CA GLN A 59 19.40 1.18 -16.78
C GLN A 59 18.92 2.60 -17.05
N SER A 60 19.01 3.02 -18.32
CA SER A 60 18.39 4.28 -18.75
C SER A 60 16.87 4.15 -18.82
N GLN A 61 16.17 5.28 -18.70
CA GLN A 61 14.71 5.29 -18.80
C GLN A 61 14.23 4.78 -20.16
N ASP A 62 14.92 5.13 -21.25
CA ASP A 62 14.56 4.73 -22.60
C ASP A 62 14.68 3.21 -22.80
N GLU A 63 15.71 2.58 -22.24
CA GLU A 63 15.88 1.12 -22.27
C GLU A 63 14.75 0.40 -21.52
N ILE A 64 14.34 0.93 -20.37
CA ILE A 64 13.23 0.38 -19.58
C ILE A 64 11.91 0.48 -20.36
N ILE A 65 11.62 1.65 -20.96
CA ILE A 65 10.39 1.85 -21.73
C ILE A 65 10.37 0.95 -22.97
N ALA A 66 11.48 0.88 -23.71
CA ALA A 66 11.58 -0.01 -24.87
C ALA A 66 11.36 -1.48 -24.51
N ALA A 67 11.87 -1.95 -23.36
CA ALA A 67 11.63 -3.31 -22.87
C ALA A 67 10.16 -3.56 -22.51
N ILE A 68 9.49 -2.58 -21.89
CA ILE A 68 8.06 -2.67 -21.56
C ILE A 68 7.21 -2.73 -22.83
N GLU A 69 7.46 -1.85 -23.80
CA GLU A 69 6.74 -1.83 -25.07
C GLU A 69 6.90 -3.14 -25.83
N ALA A 70 8.13 -3.67 -25.89
CA ALA A 70 8.41 -4.97 -26.50
C ALA A 70 7.65 -6.12 -25.83
N ALA A 71 7.52 -6.11 -24.50
CA ALA A 71 6.79 -7.14 -23.75
C ALA A 71 5.26 -7.06 -23.92
N LEU A 72 4.70 -5.86 -24.15
CA LEU A 72 3.27 -5.67 -24.40
C LEU A 72 2.85 -5.97 -25.84
N ALA A 73 3.81 -5.94 -26.77
CA ALA A 73 3.57 -6.19 -28.19
C ALA A 73 3.55 -7.68 -28.58
N GLY A 74 3.96 -8.58 -27.68
CA GLY A 74 3.94 -10.04 -27.86
C GLY A 74 2.79 -10.72 -27.11
#